data_AF-A0A1K1Q5Y2-F1
#
_entry.id   AF-A0A1K1Q5Y2-F1
#
_cell.length_a   1.000
_cell.length_b   1.000
_cell.length_c   1.000
_cell.angle_alpha   90.00
_cell.angle_beta   90.00
_cell.angle_gamma   90.00
#
_symmetry.space_group_name_H-M   'P 1'
#
loop_
_entity.id
_entity.type
_entity.pdbx_description
1 polymer ?
#
loop_
_entity_poly.entity_id
_entity_poly.type
_entity_poly.pdbx_seq_one_letter_code
_entity_poly.pdbx_strand_id
1 'polypeptide(L)' 'MARKIKYAATHFSIAFSMSYAVNQNLAVSTLVGIAEPIAFALGRDLVKHTRHDLPVARAA' A
#
# COMPACT_ATOMS: atom_id res chain seq x y z
N MET A 1 -11.51 -10.76 -6.03
CA MET A 1 -10.25 -10.31 -6.68
C MET A 1 -10.30 -8.90 -7.24
N ALA A 2 -11.36 -8.49 -7.95
CA ALA A 2 -11.47 -7.15 -8.56
C ALA A 2 -11.15 -5.97 -7.62
N ARG A 3 -11.60 -6.02 -6.35
CA ARG A 3 -11.33 -4.95 -5.37
C ARG A 3 -9.85 -4.78 -5.03
N LYS A 4 -9.09 -5.88 -4.97
CA LYS A 4 -7.64 -5.86 -4.67
C LYS A 4 -6.86 -5.29 -5.87
N ILE A 5 -7.26 -5.66 -7.08
CA ILE A 5 -6.64 -5.16 -8.32
C ILE A 5 -6.90 -3.65 -8.47
N LYS A 6 -8.16 -3.20 -8.31
CA LYS A 6 -8.50 -1.77 -8.32
C LYS A 6 -7.69 -0.99 -7.30
N TYR A 7 -7.59 -1.54 -6.08
CA TYR A 7 -6.83 -0.92 -4.99
C TYR A 7 -5.33 -0.77 -5.33
N ALA A 8 -4.69 -1.84 -5.82
CA ALA A 8 -3.28 -1.83 -6.19
C ALA A 8 -3.01 -0.90 -7.40
N ALA A 9 -3.89 -0.91 -8.39
CA ALA A 9 -3.79 -0.04 -9.56
C ALA A 9 -3.86 1.45 -9.19
N THR A 10 -4.76 1.82 -8.26
CA THR A 10 -4.86 3.21 -7.80
C THR A 10 -3.58 3.67 -7.09
N HIS A 11 -3.04 2.86 -6.17
CA HIS A 11 -1.81 3.21 -5.45
C HIS A 11 -0.62 3.32 -6.40
N PHE A 12 -0.44 2.31 -7.25
CA PHE A 12 0.56 2.34 -8.32
C PHE A 12 0.45 3.61 -9.17
N SER A 13 -0.75 3.96 -9.63
CA SER A 13 -0.95 5.14 -10.48
C SER A 13 -0.59 6.45 -9.78
N ILE A 14 -0.99 6.63 -8.52
CA ILE A 14 -0.72 7.86 -7.78
C ILE A 14 0.77 7.97 -7.48
N ALA A 15 1.39 6.93 -6.92
CA ALA A 15 2.82 6.93 -6.59
C ALA A 15 3.71 7.07 -7.83
N PHE A 16 3.38 6.38 -8.93
CA PHE A 16 4.07 6.52 -10.20
C PHE A 16 3.95 7.95 -10.73
N SER A 17 2.73 8.49 -10.82
CA SER A 17 2.49 9.84 -11.36
C SER A 17 3.17 10.92 -10.53
N MET A 18 3.13 10.85 -9.20
CA MET A 18 3.81 11.82 -8.34
C MET A 18 5.33 11.72 -8.44
N SER A 19 5.90 10.51 -8.43
CA SER A 19 7.34 10.32 -8.62
C SER A 19 7.81 10.80 -10.00
N TYR A 20 7.03 10.50 -11.04
CA TYR A 20 7.38 10.89 -12.41
C TYR A 20 7.26 12.39 -12.60
N ALA A 21 6.24 13.04 -12.04
CA ALA A 21 6.10 14.49 -12.09
C ALA A 21 7.34 15.22 -11.55
N VAL A 22 7.92 14.71 -10.46
CA VAL A 22 9.08 15.35 -9.79
C VAL A 22 10.41 15.01 -10.45
N ASN A 23 10.62 13.75 -10.86
CA ASN A 23 11.94 13.26 -11.29
C ASN A 23 12.05 13.11 -12.83
N GLN A 24 10.93 13.06 -13.55
CA GLN A 24 10.87 12.77 -14.99
C GLN A 24 11.59 11.46 -15.40
N ASN A 25 11.90 10.60 -14.43
CA ASN A 25 12.62 9.35 -14.63
C ASN A 25 11.65 8.17 -14.54
N LEU A 26 11.45 7.48 -15.67
CA LEU A 26 10.54 6.35 -15.79
C LEU A 26 10.95 5.16 -14.91
N ALA A 27 12.24 4.84 -14.85
CA ALA A 27 12.72 3.67 -14.12
C ALA A 27 12.50 3.82 -12.62
N VAL A 28 12.92 4.96 -12.07
CA VAL A 28 12.75 5.27 -10.64
C VAL A 28 11.26 5.33 -10.27
N SER A 29 10.44 5.97 -11.11
CA SER A 29 9.01 6.13 -10.84
C SER A 29 8.26 4.80 -10.88
N THR A 30 8.68 3.87 -11.74
CA THR A 30 8.11 2.51 -11.77
C THR A 30 8.47 1.74 -10.50
N LEU A 31 9.71 1.83 -10.03
CA LEU A 31 10.14 1.18 -8.78
C LEU A 31 9.34 1.72 -7.59
N VAL A 32 9.16 3.04 -7.50
CA VAL A 32 8.36 3.68 -6.45
C VAL A 32 6.89 3.27 -6.54
N GLY A 33 6.31 3.30 -7.75
CA GLY A 33 4.93 2.90 -7.99
C GLY A 33 4.63 1.45 -7.60
N ILE A 34 5.61 0.54 -7.69
CA ILE A 34 5.45 -0.86 -7.26
C ILE A 34 5.71 -1.02 -5.76
N ALA A 35 6.72 -0.33 -5.21
CA ALA A 35 7.10 -0.46 -3.81
C ALA A 35 5.98 -0.02 -2.85
N GLU A 36 5.26 1.05 -3.20
CA GLU A 36 4.19 1.61 -2.37
C GLU A 36 3.02 0.64 -2.10
N PRO A 37 2.35 0.02 -3.10
CA PRO A 37 1.28 -0.94 -2.86
C PRO A 37 1.74 -2.19 -2.09
N ILE A 38 3.01 -2.61 -2.23
CA ILE A 38 3.59 -3.73 -1.47
C ILE A 38 3.76 -3.32 0.00
N ALA A 39 4.37 -2.15 0.26
CA ALA A 39 4.57 -1.66 1.61
C ALA A 39 3.24 -1.44 2.35
N PHE A 40 2.23 -0.92 1.66
CA PHE A 40 0.90 -0.75 2.26
C PHE A 40 0.23 -2.09 2.55
N ALA A 41 0.29 -3.05 1.61
CA ALA A 41 -0.27 -4.38 1.84
C ALA A 41 0.38 -5.07 3.04
N LEU A 42 1.72 -5.05 3.10
CA LEU A 42 2.49 -5.60 4.21
C LEU A 42 2.17 -4.92 5.54
N GLY A 43 2.17 -3.58 5.56
CA GLY A 43 1.84 -2.82 6.77
C GLY A 43 0.44 -3.14 7.29
N ARG A 44 -0.55 -3.32 6.41
CA ARG A 44 -1.88 -3.76 6.82
C ARG A 44 -1.89 -5.17 7.39
N ASP A 45 -1.11 -6.08 6.84
CA ASP A 45 -1.04 -7.46 7.33
C ASP A 45 -0.35 -7.52 8.70
N LEU A 46 0.73 -6.74 8.91
CA LEU A 46 1.39 -6.58 10.22
C LEU A 46 0.45 -5.96 11.27
N VAL A 47 -0.28 -4.90 10.91
CA VAL A 47 -1.25 -4.26 11.81
C VAL A 47 -2.40 -5.19 12.16
N LYS A 48 -2.88 -6.00 11.19
CA LYS A 48 -3.92 -7.00 11.46
C LYS A 48 -3.46 -8.09 12.41
N HIS A 49 -2.24 -8.60 12.24
CA HIS A 49 -1.66 -9.57 13.16
C HIS A 49 -1.58 -9.00 14.59
N THR A 50 -1.04 -7.79 14.73
CA THR A 50 -0.93 -7.11 16.03
C THR A 50 -2.28 -6.94 16.74
N ARG A 51 -3.38 -6.72 15.99
CA ARG A 51 -4.72 -6.56 16.56
C ARG A 51 -5.40 -7.86 16.98
N HIS A 52 -4.95 -9.01 16.49
CA HIS A 52 -5.55 -10.31 16.82
C HIS A 52 -5.05 -10.87 18.16
N ASP A 53 -3.92 -10.36 18.66
CA ASP A 53 -3.27 -10.77 19.91
C ASP A 53 -3.61 -9.85 21.11
N LEU A 54 -4.37 -8.78 20.90
CA LEU A 54 -4.89 -7.94 21.96
C LEU A 54 -6.24 -8.49 22.43
N PRO A 55 -6.37 -8.94 23.69
CA PRO A 55 -7.68 -9.23 24.25
C PRO A 55 -8.40 -7.90 24.38
N VAL A 56 -9.22 -7.56 23.40
CA VAL A 56 -10.16 -6.45 23.54
C VAL A 56 -11.16 -6.92 24.58
N ALA A 57 -10.85 -6.65 25.85
CA ALA A 57 -11.77 -6.80 26.96
C ALA A 57 -13.04 -6.06 26.55
N ARG A 58 -14.11 -6.82 26.34
CA ARG A 58 -15.43 -6.25 26.09
C ARG A 58 -15.73 -5.32 27.25
N ALA A 59 -15.73 -4.02 26.98
CA ALA A 59 -16.36 -3.06 27.86
C ALA A 59 -17.84 -3.46 27.92
N ALA A 60 -18.22 -3.96 29.10
CA ALA A 60 -19.58 -4.30 29.48
C ALA A 60 -20.47 -3.06 29.51
#